data_AF-A0A1V5NWJ2-F1
#
_entry.id   AF-A0A1V5NWJ2-F1
#
_cell.length_a   1.000
_cell.length_b   1.000
_cell.length_c   1.000
_cell.angle_alpha   90.00
_cell.angle_beta   90.00
_cell.angle_gamma   90.00
#
_symmetry.space_group_name_H-M   'P 1'
#
loop_
_entity.id
_entity.type
_entity.pdbx_description
1 polymer ?
#
loop_
_entity_poly.entity_id
_entity_poly.type
_entity_poly.pdbx_seq_one_letter_code
_entity_poly.pdbx_strand_id
1 'polypeptide(L)'
;MAAAVGALRAIFRPGFAYHKTGVFLGEIRGREIRQPSLFFSAIDPTPERSRALMTAIDAVNAAYGRGTVRFLGEGTFRPWKLRSQFRSPKYTTSLADIPVARAA
;
A
#
# COMPACT_ATOMS: atom_id res chain seq x y z
N MET A 1 -0.20 6.28 10.24
CA MET A 1 -1.54 6.38 10.89
C MET A 1 -1.72 7.67 11.68
N ALA A 2 -0.76 8.09 12.51
CA ALA A 2 -0.90 9.28 13.38
C ALA A 2 -1.35 10.57 12.64
N ALA A 3 -0.73 10.89 11.49
CA ALA A 3 -1.11 12.07 10.71
C ALA A 3 -2.57 12.00 10.18
N ALA A 4 -2.99 10.84 9.66
CA ALA A 4 -4.37 10.65 9.19
C ALA A 4 -5.39 10.73 10.33
N VAL A 5 -5.07 10.19 11.50
CA VAL A 5 -5.92 10.30 12.71
C VAL A 5 -5.98 11.76 13.19
N GLY A 6 -4.86 12.49 13.14
CA GLY A 6 -4.82 13.92 13.45
C GLY A 6 -5.71 14.74 12.52
N ALA A 7 -5.63 14.50 11.21
CA ALA A 7 -6.47 15.16 10.23
C ALA A 7 -7.97 14.85 10.45
N LEU A 8 -8.31 13.59 10.74
CA LEU A 8 -9.69 13.20 11.05
C LEU A 8 -10.21 13.95 12.28
N ARG A 9 -9.41 14.06 13.35
CA ARG A 9 -9.78 14.82 14.55
C ARG A 9 -10.05 16.28 14.24
N ALA A 10 -9.28 16.89 13.33
CA ALA A 10 -9.47 18.29 12.94
C ALA A 10 -10.77 18.54 12.16
N ILE A 11 -11.19 17.59 11.33
CA ILE A 11 -12.41 17.74 10.50
C ILE A 11 -13.66 17.10 11.14
N PHE A 12 -13.51 16.40 12.27
CA PHE A 12 -14.59 15.68 12.92
C PHE A 12 -15.71 16.62 13.37
N ARG A 13 -16.95 16.20 13.12
CA ARG A 13 -18.16 16.94 13.51
C ARG A 13 -19.12 15.99 14.21
N PRO A 14 -19.50 16.27 15.47
CA PRO A 14 -20.51 15.48 16.17
C PRO A 14 -21.83 15.44 15.38
N GLY A 15 -22.53 14.30 15.44
CA GLY A 15 -23.84 14.13 14.78
C GLY A 15 -23.78 13.76 13.29
N PHE A 16 -22.60 13.70 12.66
CA PHE A 16 -22.45 13.30 11.26
C PHE A 16 -21.82 11.91 11.13
N ALA A 17 -22.40 11.07 10.29
CA ALA A 17 -21.85 9.77 9.90
C ALA A 17 -20.94 9.93 8.67
N TYR A 18 -19.69 9.49 8.79
CA TYR A 18 -18.71 9.52 7.70
C TYR A 18 -18.77 8.19 6.94
N HIS A 19 -19.13 8.23 5.65
CA HIS A 19 -19.36 7.02 4.86
C HIS A 19 -18.06 6.38 4.31
N LYS A 20 -17.06 7.19 3.98
CA LYS A 20 -15.79 6.74 3.41
C LYS A 20 -14.67 7.71 3.77
N THR A 21 -13.50 7.18 4.11
CA THR A 21 -12.26 7.95 4.28
C THR A 21 -11.17 7.34 3.41
N GLY A 22 -10.30 8.19 2.87
CA GLY A 22 -9.17 7.79 2.03
C GLY A 22 -7.89 8.44 2.54
N VAL A 23 -6.81 7.68 2.60
CA VAL A 23 -5.47 8.21 2.84
C VAL A 23 -4.75 8.17 1.49
N PHE A 24 -4.35 9.35 1.01
CA PHE A 24 -3.62 9.49 -0.23
C PHE A 24 -2.17 9.85 0.09
N LEU A 25 -1.23 9.11 -0.50
CA LEU A 25 0.17 9.48 -0.48
C LEU A 25 0.45 10.30 -1.74
N GLY A 26 0.67 11.59 -1.56
CA GLY A 26 1.11 12.50 -2.61
C GLY A 26 2.63 12.60 -2.68
N GLU A 27 3.12 13.33 -3.69
CA GLU A 27 4.51 13.77 -3.79
C GLU A 27 5.56 12.65 -3.75
N ILE A 28 5.23 11.51 -4.35
CA ILE A 28 6.23 10.48 -4.60
C ILE A 28 7.25 11.07 -5.60
N ARG A 29 8.49 11.23 -5.16
CA ARG A 29 9.61 11.71 -5.98
C ARG A 29 10.62 10.58 -6.18
N GLY A 30 11.38 10.68 -7.26
CA GLY A 30 12.51 9.80 -7.50
C GLY A 30 13.55 9.93 -6.38
N ARG A 31 14.25 8.84 -6.09
CA ARG A 31 15.24 8.76 -4.99
C ARG A 31 16.38 9.76 -5.18
N GLU A 32 16.72 10.02 -6.44
CA GLU A 32 17.70 10.99 -6.90
C GLU A 32 17.31 12.45 -6.57
N ILE A 33 16.02 12.71 -6.36
CA ILE A 33 15.47 14.03 -6.00
C ILE A 33 15.22 14.07 -4.48
N ARG A 34 16.24 13.75 -3.68
CA ARG A 34 16.20 13.89 -2.21
C ARG A 34 17.10 15.04 -1.78
N GLN A 35 16.54 16.00 -1.05
CA GLN A 35 17.35 16.99 -0.36
C GLN A 35 18.15 16.31 0.77
N PRO A 36 19.49 16.40 0.77
CA PRO A 36 20.30 15.91 1.89
C PRO A 36 19.99 16.74 3.13
N SER A 37 19.96 16.09 4.29
CA SER A 37 19.69 16.79 5.54
C SER A 37 20.97 17.45 6.08
N LEU A 38 20.85 18.68 6.59
CA LEU A 38 21.99 19.48 7.07
C LEU A 38 22.66 18.91 8.33
N PHE A 39 21.93 18.13 9.14
CA PHE A 39 22.38 17.64 10.44
C PHE A 39 22.60 16.12 10.49
N PHE A 40 22.32 15.39 9.41
CA PHE A 40 22.44 13.93 9.40
C PHE A 40 23.78 13.54 8.80
N SER A 41 24.76 13.32 9.68
CA SER A 41 26.02 12.64 9.35
C SER A 41 25.80 11.13 9.39
N ALA A 42 26.08 10.43 8.29
CA ALA A 42 26.51 9.03 8.15
C ALA A 42 25.86 7.87 8.97
N ILE A 43 24.80 8.11 9.76
CA ILE A 43 24.17 7.11 10.67
C ILE A 43 22.73 6.79 10.26
N ASP A 44 22.19 7.44 9.22
CA ASP A 44 21.10 6.82 8.47
C ASP A 44 21.66 5.54 7.82
N PRO A 45 20.93 4.40 7.80
CA PRO A 45 21.37 3.26 7.01
C PRO A 45 21.63 3.80 5.62
N THR A 46 22.89 3.72 5.20
CA THR A 46 23.35 4.23 3.92
C THR A 46 22.33 3.86 2.85
N PRO A 47 22.04 4.75 1.89
CA PRO A 47 21.06 4.48 0.85
C PRO A 47 21.23 3.06 0.24
N GLU A 48 22.46 2.55 0.23
CA GLU A 48 22.91 1.22 -0.17
C GLU A 48 22.45 0.11 0.78
N ARG A 49 22.58 0.26 2.10
CA ARG A 49 22.10 -0.73 3.09
C ARG A 49 20.58 -0.86 3.05
N SER A 50 19.87 0.27 2.97
CA SER A 50 18.41 0.26 2.81
C SER A 50 17.99 -0.41 1.51
N ARG A 51 18.69 -0.13 0.41
CA ARG A 51 18.47 -0.79 -0.88
C ARG A 51 18.69 -2.30 -0.79
N ALA A 52 19.82 -2.74 -0.24
CA ALA A 52 20.15 -4.16 -0.11
C ALA A 52 19.09 -4.90 0.74
N LEU A 53 18.65 -4.28 1.85
CA LEU A 53 17.58 -4.82 2.68
C LEU A 53 16.27 -4.97 1.90
N MET A 54 15.83 -3.93 1.19
CA MET A 54 14.59 -3.97 0.41
C MET A 54 14.65 -5.03 -0.70
N THR A 55 15.80 -5.12 -1.40
CA THR A 55 16.02 -6.17 -2.41
C THR A 55 15.94 -7.58 -1.82
N ALA A 56 16.51 -7.81 -0.63
CA ALA A 56 16.43 -9.10 0.03
C ALA A 56 14.98 -9.46 0.43
N ILE A 57 14.23 -8.48 0.97
CA ILE A 57 12.82 -8.67 1.31
C ILE A 57 11.99 -9.02 0.06
N ASP A 58 12.22 -8.31 -1.04
CA ASP A 58 11.51 -8.55 -2.30
C ASP A 58 11.83 -9.94 -2.86
N ALA A 59 13.09 -10.38 -2.80
CA ALA A 59 13.50 -11.71 -3.23
C ALA A 59 12.79 -12.82 -2.43
N VAL A 60 12.71 -12.68 -1.10
CA VAL A 60 12.01 -13.65 -0.25
C VAL A 60 10.51 -13.67 -0.58
N ASN A 61 9.88 -12.51 -0.75
CA ASN A 61 8.47 -12.42 -1.11
C ASN A 61 8.18 -12.96 -2.53
N ALA A 62 9.13 -12.87 -3.46
CA ALA A 62 8.99 -13.48 -4.78
C ALA A 62 9.05 -15.01 -4.73
N ALA A 63 9.97 -15.57 -3.91
CA ALA A 63 10.16 -17.01 -3.80
C ALA A 63 9.06 -17.71 -3.00
N TYR A 64 8.60 -17.12 -1.89
CA TYR A 64 7.70 -17.77 -0.93
C TYR A 64 6.28 -17.20 -0.94
N GLY A 65 5.98 -16.28 -1.85
CA GLY A 65 4.68 -15.65 -1.97
C GLY A 65 4.61 -14.25 -1.35
N ARG A 66 3.68 -13.45 -1.88
CA ARG A 66 3.55 -12.04 -1.53
C ARG A 66 3.17 -11.86 -0.06
N GLY A 67 4.02 -11.16 0.69
CA GLY A 67 3.76 -10.79 2.08
C GLY A 67 4.26 -11.81 3.11
N THR A 68 5.10 -12.76 2.70
CA THR A 68 5.82 -13.69 3.59
C THR A 68 6.71 -12.93 4.57
N VAL A 69 7.41 -11.90 4.11
CA VAL A 69 8.18 -10.96 4.95
C VAL A 69 7.57 -9.57 4.81
N ARG A 70 7.27 -8.95 5.95
CA ARG A 70 6.67 -7.61 6.05
C ARG A 70 7.14 -6.89 7.30
N PHE A 71 7.04 -5.56 7.28
CA PHE A 71 7.35 -4.75 8.45
C PHE A 71 6.28 -4.94 9.53
N LEU A 72 6.70 -5.10 10.78
CA LEU A 72 5.78 -5.23 11.91
C LEU A 72 4.85 -4.01 12.05
N GLY A 73 5.33 -2.82 11.67
CA GLY A 73 4.55 -1.57 11.67
C GLY A 73 3.37 -1.56 10.69
N GLU A 74 3.32 -2.50 9.74
CA GLU A 74 2.14 -2.68 8.87
C GLU A 74 0.98 -3.37 9.61
N GLY A 75 1.26 -4.04 10.73
CA GLY A 75 0.29 -4.84 11.47
C GLY A 75 0.21 -6.28 10.97
N THR A 76 -0.06 -7.20 11.90
CA THR A 76 -0.16 -8.63 11.60
C THR A 76 -1.51 -9.01 11.01
N PHE A 77 -2.56 -8.27 11.37
CA PHE A 77 -3.93 -8.50 10.92
C PHE A 77 -4.39 -7.39 9.98
N ARG A 78 -4.99 -7.77 8.84
CA ARG A 78 -5.59 -6.83 7.88
C ARG A 78 -7.12 -6.98 7.92
N PRO A 79 -7.83 -6.30 8.84
CA PRO A 79 -9.30 -6.39 8.93
C PRO A 79 -10.00 -5.75 7.72
N TRP A 80 -9.31 -4.86 7.02
CA TRP A 80 -9.83 -4.10 5.89
C TRP A 80 -9.85 -4.97 4.63
N LYS A 81 -10.95 -5.69 4.42
CA LYS A 81 -11.26 -6.32 3.13
C LYS A 81 -12.10 -5.36 2.29
N LEU A 82 -11.69 -5.14 1.04
CA LEU A 82 -12.51 -4.38 0.10
C LEU A 82 -13.89 -5.06 -0.01
N ARG A 83 -14.97 -4.33 0.23
CA ARG A 83 -16.34 -4.80 -0.04
C ARG A 83 -16.54 -4.86 -1.55
N SER A 84 -16.10 -5.96 -2.15
CA SER A 84 -16.06 -6.22 -3.59
C SER A 84 -17.32 -6.93 -4.10
N GLN A 85 -18.44 -6.80 -3.39
CA GLN A 85 -19.69 -7.53 -3.68
C GLN A 85 -20.32 -7.18 -5.04
N PHE A 86 -19.91 -6.08 -5.67
CA PHE A 86 -20.35 -5.66 -7.01
C PHE A 86 -19.19 -5.57 -8.01
N ARG A 87 -18.21 -6.47 -7.93
CA ARG A 87 -17.10 -6.47 -8.89
C ARG A 87 -17.58 -6.92 -10.26
N SER A 88 -17.14 -6.24 -11.32
CA SER A 88 -17.29 -6.76 -12.67
C SER A 88 -16.54 -8.08 -12.86
N PRO A 89 -16.96 -8.94 -13.80
CA PRO A 89 -16.23 -10.14 -14.14
C PRO A 89 -14.82 -9.81 -14.66
N LYS A 90 -13.87 -10.71 -14.40
CA LYS A 90 -12.45 -10.57 -14.74
C LYS A 90 -12.19 -10.93 -16.20
N TYR A 91 -12.78 -10.21 -17.15
CA TYR A 91 -12.71 -10.54 -18.58
C TYR A 91 -11.29 -10.70 -19.13
N THR A 92 -10.31 -9.97 -18.59
CA THR A 92 -8.91 -10.00 -19.07
C THR A 92 -8.00 -10.92 -18.28
N THR A 93 -8.44 -11.42 -17.12
CA THR A 93 -7.56 -12.15 -16.18
C THR A 93 -8.15 -13.48 -15.70
N SER A 94 -9.36 -13.83 -16.11
CA SER A 94 -10.02 -15.11 -15.81
C SER A 94 -10.77 -15.58 -17.06
N LEU A 95 -10.35 -16.71 -17.63
CA LEU A 95 -11.06 -17.34 -18.75
C LEU A 95 -12.50 -17.75 -18.35
N ALA A 96 -12.72 -18.10 -17.09
CA ALA A 96 -14.04 -18.48 -16.57
C ALA A 96 -15.04 -17.32 -16.53
N ASP A 97 -14.55 -16.08 -16.57
CA ASP A 97 -15.37 -14.87 -16.48
C ASP A 97 -15.69 -14.31 -17.88
N ILE A 98 -15.24 -14.96 -18.96
CA ILE A 98 -15.47 -14.53 -20.35
C ILE A 98 -16.87 -14.97 -20.82
N PRO A 99 -17.65 -14.08 -21.47
CA PRO A 99 -18.95 -14.44 -22.03
C PRO A 99 -18.84 -15.54 -23.11
N VAL A 100 -19.64 -16.59 -22.98
CA VAL A 100 -19.70 -17.67 -23.98
C VAL A 100 -20.73 -17.32 -25.05
N ALA A 101 -20.28 -17.09 -26.28
CA ALA A 101 -21.16 -16.97 -27.43
C ALA A 101 -21.62 -18.35 -27.90
N ARG A 102 -22.92 -18.52 -28.17
CA ARG A 102 -23.48 -19.73 -28.79
C ARG A 102 -24.08 -19.33 -30.14
N ALA A 103 -23.74 -20.06 -31.19
CA ALA A 103 -24.39 -19.95 -32.49
C ALA A 103 -25.63 -20.85 -32.52
N ALA A 104 -26.68 -20.38 -33.19
CA ALA A 104 -27.91 -21.15 -33.46
C ALA A 104 -27.73 -22.10 -34.63
#